data_AF-A0A2Z6U9E3-F1
#
_entry.id   AF-A0A2Z6U9E3-F1
#
_cell.length_a   1.000
_cell.length_b   1.000
_cell.length_c   1.000
_cell.angle_alpha   90.00
_cell.angle_beta   90.00
_cell.angle_gamma   90.00
#
_symmetry.space_group_name_H-M   'P 1'
#
loop_
_entity.id
_entity.type
_entity.pdbx_description
1 polymer ?
#
loop_
_entity_poly.entity_id
_entity_poly.type
_entity_poly.pdbx_seq_one_letter_code
_entity_poly.pdbx_strand_id
1 'polypeptide(L)'
;MNQIKKAIFAVILILCASSFSSAKDLIDLNEFPKWFQQAAQRELVLETSSSISIPKFKVDSEVIGEFSLISESDGVWYYNVNIGTDSPIECYVFEEFDGTSNSLKNVIEASIQGAAKLNKKPFASKYNYALNVGVIGDTPYLSLDTFYSLGEGELLVSGVLKAYSSQTQNSLQICVHNEIGYHKTFFNVFESFINAFVESESTESFFEVVYKMTLNDLPIGYGLEKHSLDVDGDVYSYIESSMMIPVDASNVSVTDSVETEWSSPTGSIINADQYVLENGQYTSQLALKPVEGKWKVTGQLQGKTIDVFLAYEDWLLSAFGAYLASAHLLNSEAPSLDYNAWVTEADPTAALPLKISKTLPDTPNNLLMQMGPINVDYVSSALGVFDQGTIRQGPVQINISKIYQRGEPKL
;
A
#
# COMPACT_ATOMS: atom_id res chain seq x y z
N MET A 1 6.17 -63.44 -17.43
CA MET A 1 7.16 -63.83 -16.41
C MET A 1 7.73 -62.55 -15.81
N ASN A 2 6.99 -61.96 -14.88
CA ASN A 2 7.23 -62.06 -13.42
C ASN A 2 8.42 -61.19 -12.99
N GLN A 3 8.33 -60.27 -12.05
CA GLN A 3 7.25 -59.68 -11.27
C GLN A 3 7.87 -58.54 -10.44
N ILE A 4 7.13 -57.42 -10.32
CA ILE A 4 6.86 -56.67 -9.08
C ILE A 4 8.05 -56.14 -8.25
N LYS A 5 8.14 -54.80 -8.21
CA LYS A 5 8.12 -53.94 -7.00
C LYS A 5 8.10 -52.46 -7.48
N LYS A 6 6.94 -51.87 -7.78
CA LYS A 6 6.12 -51.00 -6.89
C LYS A 6 6.95 -50.09 -5.96
N ALA A 7 7.14 -48.85 -6.37
CA ALA A 7 7.12 -47.69 -5.48
C ALA A 7 6.31 -46.59 -6.16
N ILE A 8 5.17 -46.30 -5.56
CA ILE A 8 4.20 -45.27 -5.93
C ILE A 8 4.88 -43.92 -5.65
N PHE A 9 5.21 -43.14 -6.67
CA PHE A 9 5.47 -41.71 -6.48
C PHE A 9 4.13 -41.01 -6.67
N ALA A 10 3.53 -40.67 -5.53
CA ALA A 10 2.39 -39.79 -5.46
C ALA A 10 2.77 -38.47 -6.13
N VAL A 11 1.95 -38.07 -7.10
CA VAL A 11 1.90 -36.69 -7.60
C VAL A 11 1.43 -35.85 -6.42
N ILE A 12 2.37 -35.28 -5.67
CA ILE A 12 2.09 -34.18 -4.76
C ILE A 12 1.89 -32.97 -5.69
N LEU A 13 0.62 -32.69 -5.99
CA LEU A 13 0.21 -31.33 -6.35
C LEU A 13 0.65 -30.45 -5.18
N ILE A 14 1.81 -29.81 -5.30
CA ILE A 14 2.10 -28.63 -4.50
C ILE A 14 1.15 -27.58 -5.06
N LEU A 15 -0.06 -27.52 -4.49
CA LEU A 15 -0.79 -26.27 -4.43
C LEU A 15 0.20 -25.29 -3.81
N CYS A 16 0.73 -24.38 -4.63
CA CYS A 16 1.21 -23.11 -4.14
C CYS A 16 0.02 -22.50 -3.41
N ALA A 17 -0.08 -22.77 -2.10
CA ALA A 17 -0.80 -21.92 -1.20
C ALA A 17 -0.03 -20.61 -1.26
N SER A 18 -0.44 -19.72 -2.16
CA SER A 18 -0.29 -18.30 -1.95
C SER A 18 -0.79 -18.06 -0.53
N SER A 19 0.12 -17.76 0.38
CA SER A 19 -0.22 -17.33 1.72
C SER A 19 -1.00 -16.03 1.54
N PHE A 20 -2.32 -16.14 1.40
CA PHE A 20 -3.21 -15.00 1.55
C PHE A 20 -2.86 -14.41 2.92
N SER A 21 -2.28 -13.21 2.90
CA SER A 21 -2.10 -12.40 4.10
C SER A 21 -3.47 -12.28 4.76
N SER A 22 -3.69 -13.09 5.79
CA SER A 22 -4.92 -13.05 6.56
C SER A 22 -4.91 -11.74 7.34
N ALA A 23 -6.03 -11.01 7.31
CA ALA A 23 -6.20 -9.82 8.13
C ALA A 23 -5.82 -10.13 9.58
N LYS A 24 -5.19 -9.17 10.26
CA LYS A 24 -4.91 -9.32 11.68
C LYS A 24 -6.05 -8.69 12.47
N ASP A 25 -6.83 -9.55 13.11
CA ASP A 25 -7.87 -9.13 14.03
C ASP A 25 -7.24 -8.45 15.25
N LEU A 26 -7.71 -7.25 15.56
CA LEU A 26 -7.37 -6.49 16.76
C LEU A 26 -8.28 -6.86 17.94
N ILE A 27 -9.38 -7.57 17.67
CA ILE A 27 -10.37 -8.00 18.66
C ILE A 27 -10.67 -9.50 18.43
N ASP A 28 -10.61 -10.31 19.48
CA ASP A 28 -10.90 -11.74 19.39
C ASP A 28 -12.41 -11.99 19.21
N LEU A 29 -12.79 -12.51 18.05
CA LEU A 29 -14.18 -12.88 17.74
C LEU A 29 -14.78 -13.89 18.74
N ASN A 30 -13.96 -14.70 19.40
CA ASN A 30 -14.44 -15.68 20.38
C ASN A 30 -15.02 -15.02 21.64
N GLU A 31 -14.68 -13.76 21.90
CA GLU A 31 -15.23 -12.98 23.02
C GLU A 31 -16.64 -12.45 22.73
N PHE A 32 -17.08 -12.46 21.47
CA PHE A 32 -18.42 -12.00 21.09
C PHE A 32 -19.50 -13.06 21.32
N PRO A 33 -20.78 -12.65 21.48
CA PRO A 33 -21.90 -13.59 21.55
C PRO A 33 -21.96 -14.54 20.34
N LYS A 34 -22.45 -15.78 20.54
CA LYS A 34 -22.52 -16.81 19.48
C LYS A 34 -23.24 -16.36 18.20
N TRP A 35 -24.28 -15.54 18.32
CA TRP A 35 -25.01 -15.04 17.16
C TRP A 35 -24.12 -14.15 16.27
N PHE A 36 -23.21 -13.39 16.88
CA PHE A 36 -22.28 -12.52 16.17
C PHE A 36 -21.22 -13.35 15.45
N GLN A 37 -20.66 -14.35 16.13
CA GLN A 37 -19.71 -15.29 15.54
C GLN A 37 -20.31 -16.02 14.32
N GLN A 38 -21.57 -16.47 14.42
CA GLN A 38 -22.29 -17.08 13.31
C GLN A 38 -22.55 -16.09 12.17
N ALA A 39 -22.90 -14.84 12.50
CA ALA A 39 -23.13 -13.81 11.50
C ALA A 39 -21.85 -13.45 10.73
N ALA A 40 -20.69 -13.43 11.40
CA ALA A 40 -19.38 -13.13 10.83
C ALA A 40 -18.91 -14.20 9.83
N GLN A 41 -19.36 -15.45 10.00
CA GLN A 41 -19.03 -16.57 9.11
C GLN A 41 -19.89 -16.66 7.86
N ARG A 42 -20.92 -15.80 7.70
CA ARG A 42 -21.80 -15.83 6.52
C ARG A 42 -21.01 -15.43 5.27
N GLU A 43 -21.19 -16.18 4.20
CA GLU A 43 -20.61 -15.91 2.88
C GLU A 43 -21.60 -16.30 1.78
N LEU A 44 -21.48 -15.66 0.62
CA LEU A 44 -22.23 -15.97 -0.59
C LEU A 44 -21.29 -16.30 -1.73
N VAL A 45 -21.81 -17.06 -2.69
CA VAL A 45 -21.23 -17.17 -4.02
C VAL A 45 -22.11 -16.36 -4.95
N LEU A 46 -21.56 -15.29 -5.52
CA LEU A 46 -22.27 -14.43 -6.45
C LEU A 46 -22.19 -15.05 -7.85
N GLU A 47 -23.33 -15.30 -8.45
CA GLU A 47 -23.44 -15.82 -9.83
C GLU A 47 -23.73 -14.70 -10.84
N THR A 48 -24.04 -13.50 -10.36
CA THR A 48 -24.35 -12.33 -11.20
C THR A 48 -23.11 -11.50 -11.44
N SER A 49 -23.01 -10.97 -12.66
CA SER A 49 -22.09 -9.91 -13.05
C SER A 49 -22.87 -8.78 -13.69
N SER A 50 -22.27 -7.60 -13.72
CA SER A 50 -22.80 -6.43 -14.43
C SER A 50 -21.67 -5.69 -15.11
N SER A 51 -21.99 -4.98 -16.19
CA SER A 51 -21.03 -4.14 -16.88
C SER A 51 -20.93 -2.79 -16.19
N ILE A 52 -19.70 -2.32 -15.99
CA ILE A 52 -19.40 -0.94 -15.61
C ILE A 52 -18.68 -0.25 -16.77
N SER A 53 -19.00 1.02 -16.97
CA SER A 53 -18.32 1.86 -17.95
C SER A 53 -17.97 3.20 -17.34
N ILE A 54 -16.68 3.52 -17.33
CA ILE A 54 -16.15 4.82 -16.92
C ILE A 54 -15.18 5.28 -18.03
N PRO A 55 -15.70 5.97 -19.07
CA PRO A 55 -14.90 6.33 -20.24
C PRO A 55 -13.63 7.12 -19.92
N LYS A 56 -13.66 7.92 -18.84
CA LYS A 56 -12.50 8.71 -18.39
C LYS A 56 -11.27 7.86 -18.09
N PHE A 57 -11.48 6.70 -17.45
CA PHE A 57 -10.42 5.75 -17.11
C PHE A 57 -10.35 4.59 -18.10
N LYS A 58 -11.05 4.71 -19.25
CA LYS A 58 -11.16 3.68 -20.29
C LYS A 58 -11.70 2.34 -19.76
N VAL A 59 -12.45 2.37 -18.67
CA VAL A 59 -13.07 1.17 -18.10
C VAL A 59 -14.33 0.83 -18.90
N ASP A 60 -14.38 -0.39 -19.39
CA ASP A 60 -15.55 -1.03 -20.02
C ASP A 60 -15.42 -2.55 -19.80
N SER A 61 -15.85 -3.01 -18.63
CA SER A 61 -15.58 -4.37 -18.15
C SER A 61 -16.79 -4.96 -17.40
N GLU A 62 -16.86 -6.29 -17.34
CA GLU A 62 -17.78 -6.99 -16.45
C GLU A 62 -17.18 -7.14 -15.05
N VAL A 63 -17.99 -6.86 -14.04
CA VAL A 63 -17.62 -6.98 -12.62
C VAL A 63 -18.62 -7.85 -11.85
N ILE A 64 -18.14 -8.55 -10.83
CA ILE A 64 -18.95 -9.45 -9.98
C ILE A 64 -19.95 -8.64 -9.15
N GLY A 65 -21.23 -9.01 -9.20
CA GLY A 65 -22.34 -8.33 -8.52
C GLY A 65 -23.14 -7.41 -9.44
N GLU A 66 -24.25 -6.87 -8.92
CA GLU A 66 -25.14 -5.96 -9.65
C GLU A 66 -24.82 -4.49 -9.32
N PHE A 67 -23.97 -3.86 -10.13
CA PHE A 67 -23.57 -2.46 -9.97
C PHE A 67 -24.66 -1.52 -10.51
N SER A 68 -24.97 -0.49 -9.73
CA SER A 68 -25.87 0.60 -10.08
C SER A 68 -25.19 1.93 -9.79
N LEU A 69 -24.92 2.73 -10.84
CA LEU A 69 -24.41 4.09 -10.67
C LEU A 69 -25.48 4.95 -9.98
N ILE A 70 -25.15 5.47 -8.80
CA ILE A 70 -26.03 6.31 -8.00
C ILE A 70 -25.79 7.79 -8.28
N SER A 71 -24.52 8.19 -8.38
CA SER A 71 -24.15 9.56 -8.72
C SER A 71 -22.79 9.63 -9.40
N GLU A 72 -22.65 10.60 -10.28
CA GLU A 72 -21.40 11.01 -10.91
C GLU A 72 -21.33 12.54 -10.78
N SER A 73 -20.37 13.04 -10.00
CA SER A 73 -20.18 14.47 -9.79
C SER A 73 -18.78 14.77 -9.30
N ASP A 74 -18.21 15.89 -9.74
CA ASP A 74 -16.95 16.43 -9.22
C ASP A 74 -15.80 15.40 -9.21
N GLY A 75 -15.66 14.61 -10.30
CA GLY A 75 -14.61 13.59 -10.40
C GLY A 75 -14.82 12.38 -9.50
N VAL A 76 -16.05 12.16 -8.99
CA VAL A 76 -16.41 11.02 -8.16
C VAL A 76 -17.53 10.21 -8.82
N TRP A 77 -17.31 8.90 -8.97
CA TRP A 77 -18.33 7.93 -9.36
C TRP A 77 -18.71 7.09 -8.14
N TYR A 78 -19.99 7.07 -7.80
CA TYR A 78 -20.52 6.31 -6.67
C TYR A 78 -21.50 5.25 -7.15
N TYR A 79 -21.21 4.00 -6.80
CA TYR A 79 -21.98 2.81 -7.15
C TYR A 79 -22.52 2.15 -5.90
N ASN A 80 -23.74 1.62 -6.00
CA ASN A 80 -24.21 0.56 -5.13
C ASN A 80 -24.07 -0.77 -5.84
N VAL A 81 -23.56 -1.78 -5.15
CA VAL A 81 -23.48 -3.16 -5.63
C VAL A 81 -24.43 -4.01 -4.80
N ASN A 82 -25.48 -4.48 -5.44
CA ASN A 82 -26.41 -5.40 -4.81
C ASN A 82 -25.83 -6.82 -4.83
N ILE A 83 -25.64 -7.40 -3.65
CA ILE A 83 -25.17 -8.77 -3.44
C ILE A 83 -26.24 -9.67 -2.81
N GLY A 84 -27.48 -9.19 -2.72
CA GLY A 84 -28.61 -9.92 -2.13
C GLY A 84 -28.64 -9.94 -0.60
N THR A 85 -27.93 -9.00 0.05
CA THR A 85 -27.91 -8.84 1.51
C THR A 85 -28.68 -7.59 1.96
N ASP A 86 -28.72 -7.31 3.27
CA ASP A 86 -29.53 -6.23 3.84
C ASP A 86 -28.93 -4.84 3.57
N SER A 87 -27.60 -4.75 3.46
CA SER A 87 -26.87 -3.55 3.03
C SER A 87 -26.18 -3.81 1.69
N PRO A 88 -26.33 -2.93 0.68
CA PRO A 88 -25.48 -3.01 -0.50
C PRO A 88 -24.02 -2.74 -0.12
N ILE A 89 -23.11 -3.17 -0.99
CA ILE A 89 -21.75 -2.65 -0.99
C ILE A 89 -21.78 -1.27 -1.66
N GLU A 90 -21.08 -0.31 -1.09
CA GLU A 90 -20.94 1.03 -1.62
C GLU A 90 -19.53 1.19 -2.19
N CYS A 91 -19.39 1.50 -3.47
CA CYS A 91 -18.09 1.65 -4.14
C CYS A 91 -17.95 3.05 -4.73
N TYR A 92 -16.77 3.64 -4.53
CA TYR A 92 -16.40 4.98 -4.95
C TYR A 92 -15.17 4.91 -5.84
N VAL A 93 -15.15 5.76 -6.87
CA VAL A 93 -13.99 6.02 -7.70
C VAL A 93 -13.69 7.50 -7.61
N PHE A 94 -12.49 7.86 -7.22
CA PHE A 94 -12.04 9.24 -7.12
C PHE A 94 -10.98 9.52 -8.19
N GLU A 95 -11.20 10.59 -8.95
CA GLU A 95 -10.19 11.17 -9.83
C GLU A 95 -9.14 11.94 -9.04
N GLU A 96 -9.58 12.81 -8.12
CA GLU A 96 -8.72 13.58 -7.24
C GLU A 96 -8.87 13.05 -5.82
N PHE A 97 -7.74 12.80 -5.15
CA PHE A 97 -7.71 12.23 -3.82
C PHE A 97 -6.43 12.61 -3.08
N ASP A 98 -6.51 12.68 -1.76
CA ASP A 98 -5.38 13.00 -0.87
C ASP A 98 -4.89 11.72 -0.20
N GLY A 99 -4.32 10.80 -0.98
CA GLY A 99 -3.72 9.55 -0.50
C GLY A 99 -4.71 8.41 -0.18
N THR A 100 -4.22 7.17 -0.29
CA THR A 100 -5.04 5.95 -0.17
C THR A 100 -5.56 5.70 1.24
N SER A 101 -4.73 5.90 2.27
CA SER A 101 -5.09 5.63 3.67
C SER A 101 -5.96 6.73 4.26
N ASN A 102 -5.65 8.00 3.96
CA ASN A 102 -6.44 9.14 4.39
C ASN A 102 -7.86 9.12 3.77
N SER A 103 -7.96 8.85 2.47
CA SER A 103 -9.27 8.74 1.80
C SER A 103 -10.10 7.58 2.37
N LEU A 104 -9.50 6.42 2.63
CA LEU A 104 -10.17 5.28 3.29
C LEU A 104 -10.74 5.67 4.66
N LYS A 105 -9.93 6.32 5.50
CA LYS A 105 -10.37 6.80 6.82
C LYS A 105 -11.57 7.75 6.70
N ASN A 106 -11.53 8.69 5.75
CA ASN A 106 -12.59 9.67 5.56
C ASN A 106 -13.90 9.02 5.09
N VAL A 107 -13.82 8.05 4.17
CA VAL A 107 -15.01 7.29 3.72
C VAL A 107 -15.59 6.48 4.88
N ILE A 108 -14.77 5.79 5.68
CA ILE A 108 -15.22 5.06 6.88
C ILE A 108 -15.97 5.99 7.84
N GLU A 109 -15.41 7.16 8.13
CA GLU A 109 -16.02 8.14 9.04
C GLU A 109 -17.35 8.67 8.48
N ALA A 110 -17.41 8.97 7.18
CA ALA A 110 -18.63 9.39 6.50
C ALA A 110 -19.71 8.29 6.51
N SER A 111 -19.34 7.04 6.25
CA SER A 111 -20.28 5.90 6.24
C SER A 111 -20.86 5.61 7.63
N ILE A 112 -20.05 5.70 8.70
CA ILE A 112 -20.56 5.55 10.08
C ILE A 112 -21.53 6.68 10.43
N GLN A 113 -21.22 7.93 10.05
CA GLN A 113 -22.14 9.06 10.24
C GLN A 113 -23.43 8.89 9.43
N GLY A 114 -23.32 8.37 8.19
CA GLY A 114 -24.45 8.00 7.35
C GLY A 114 -25.35 6.95 8.01
N ALA A 115 -24.75 5.89 8.57
CA ALA A 115 -25.47 4.86 9.30
C ALA A 115 -26.18 5.43 10.54
N ALA A 116 -25.55 6.33 11.29
CA ALA A 116 -26.16 7.02 12.43
C ALA A 116 -27.41 7.82 12.00
N LYS A 117 -27.29 8.59 10.92
CA LYS A 117 -28.39 9.40 10.37
C LYS A 117 -29.53 8.53 9.86
N LEU A 118 -29.24 7.48 9.10
CA LEU A 118 -30.23 6.56 8.52
C LEU A 118 -31.03 5.85 9.61
N ASN A 119 -30.34 5.39 10.67
CA ASN A 119 -30.96 4.69 11.79
C ASN A 119 -31.59 5.64 12.84
N LYS A 120 -31.46 6.96 12.66
CA LYS A 120 -31.92 7.99 13.61
C LYS A 120 -31.40 7.74 15.03
N LYS A 121 -30.15 7.30 15.14
CA LYS A 121 -29.47 6.99 16.40
C LYS A 121 -28.14 7.76 16.45
N PRO A 122 -27.81 8.44 17.56
CA PRO A 122 -26.53 9.10 17.70
C PRO A 122 -25.38 8.08 17.65
N PHE A 123 -24.21 8.52 17.17
CA PHE A 123 -22.99 7.75 17.30
C PHE A 123 -22.64 7.53 18.78
N ALA A 124 -22.28 6.30 19.15
CA ALA A 124 -21.89 5.98 20.53
C ALA A 124 -20.40 5.66 20.64
N SER A 125 -19.90 4.71 19.84
CA SER A 125 -18.49 4.29 19.88
C SER A 125 -18.05 3.63 18.58
N LYS A 126 -16.72 3.59 18.35
CA LYS A 126 -16.07 2.82 17.29
C LYS A 126 -14.80 2.15 17.80
N TYR A 127 -14.43 1.03 17.19
CA TYR A 127 -13.20 0.29 17.48
C TYR A 127 -12.60 -0.23 16.17
N ASN A 128 -11.27 -0.11 16.05
CA ASN A 128 -10.51 -0.73 14.98
C ASN A 128 -10.63 -2.25 15.14
N TYR A 129 -11.25 -2.93 14.18
CA TYR A 129 -11.53 -4.36 14.29
C TYR A 129 -10.46 -5.21 13.60
N ALA A 130 -10.16 -4.92 12.33
CA ALA A 130 -9.11 -5.63 11.60
C ALA A 130 -8.43 -4.70 10.60
N LEU A 131 -7.12 -4.91 10.42
CA LEU A 131 -6.33 -4.21 9.42
C LEU A 131 -5.67 -5.23 8.49
N ASN A 132 -5.65 -4.96 7.20
CA ASN A 132 -4.96 -5.82 6.23
C ASN A 132 -4.32 -5.01 5.11
N VAL A 133 -3.32 -5.63 4.49
CA VAL A 133 -2.62 -5.16 3.31
C VAL A 133 -2.37 -6.35 2.40
N GLY A 134 -2.58 -6.17 1.10
CA GLY A 134 -2.29 -7.18 0.09
C GLY A 134 -2.20 -6.57 -1.30
N VAL A 135 -2.29 -7.43 -2.32
CA VAL A 135 -2.26 -7.05 -3.74
C VAL A 135 -3.38 -7.74 -4.49
N ILE A 136 -3.95 -7.03 -5.48
CA ILE A 136 -4.85 -7.55 -6.51
C ILE A 136 -4.11 -7.38 -7.84
N GLY A 137 -3.67 -8.50 -8.43
CA GLY A 137 -2.73 -8.43 -9.55
C GLY A 137 -1.40 -7.80 -9.12
N ASP A 138 -1.10 -6.61 -9.64
CA ASP A 138 0.03 -5.74 -9.28
C ASP A 138 -0.37 -4.56 -8.37
N THR A 139 -1.66 -4.37 -8.11
CA THR A 139 -2.17 -3.17 -7.43
C THR A 139 -2.31 -3.42 -5.92
N PRO A 140 -1.61 -2.68 -5.05
CA PRO A 140 -1.75 -2.83 -3.60
C PRO A 140 -3.12 -2.37 -3.09
N TYR A 141 -3.58 -2.97 -1.99
CA TYR A 141 -4.75 -2.52 -1.26
C TYR A 141 -4.48 -2.38 0.24
N LEU A 142 -5.23 -1.50 0.88
CA LEU A 142 -5.33 -1.34 2.32
C LEU A 142 -6.76 -1.64 2.76
N SER A 143 -6.95 -2.28 3.91
CA SER A 143 -8.27 -2.52 4.48
C SER A 143 -8.33 -2.14 5.95
N LEU A 144 -9.46 -1.56 6.37
CA LEU A 144 -9.79 -1.30 7.76
C LEU A 144 -11.24 -1.70 8.02
N ASP A 145 -11.42 -2.73 8.85
CA ASP A 145 -12.73 -3.08 9.38
C ASP A 145 -12.93 -2.35 10.70
N THR A 146 -14.11 -1.76 10.88
CA THR A 146 -14.46 -0.96 12.06
C THR A 146 -15.72 -1.50 12.70
N PHE A 147 -15.63 -1.91 13.96
CA PHE A 147 -16.82 -2.16 14.78
C PHE A 147 -17.35 -0.82 15.28
N TYR A 148 -18.65 -0.59 15.19
CA TYR A 148 -19.26 0.65 15.68
C TYR A 148 -20.58 0.37 16.39
N SER A 149 -20.97 1.30 17.28
CA SER A 149 -22.25 1.26 17.98
C SER A 149 -22.98 2.60 17.88
N LEU A 150 -24.31 2.52 17.79
CA LEU A 150 -25.22 3.65 17.69
C LEU A 150 -26.31 3.57 18.77
N GLY A 151 -26.76 4.71 19.26
CA GLY A 151 -27.80 4.81 20.29
C GLY A 151 -27.26 4.72 21.71
N GLU A 152 -28.16 4.68 22.69
CA GLU A 152 -27.83 4.73 24.11
C GLU A 152 -28.65 3.69 24.89
N GLY A 153 -28.09 3.18 25.99
CA GLY A 153 -28.75 2.24 26.90
C GLY A 153 -29.26 0.98 26.18
N GLU A 154 -30.53 0.63 26.40
CA GLU A 154 -31.18 -0.54 25.78
C GLU A 154 -31.43 -0.39 24.28
N LEU A 155 -31.25 0.81 23.71
CA LEU A 155 -31.42 1.09 22.28
C LEU A 155 -30.11 1.00 21.50
N LEU A 156 -29.03 0.55 22.13
CA LEU A 156 -27.73 0.40 21.50
C LEU A 156 -27.79 -0.71 20.43
N VAL A 157 -27.34 -0.38 19.23
CA VAL A 157 -27.17 -1.32 18.12
C VAL A 157 -25.73 -1.27 17.66
N SER A 158 -25.22 -2.40 17.19
CA SER A 158 -23.83 -2.53 16.74
C SER A 158 -23.75 -3.03 15.31
N GLY A 159 -22.73 -2.58 14.59
CA GLY A 159 -22.43 -2.98 13.22
C GLY A 159 -20.94 -3.14 13.00
N VAL A 160 -20.60 -3.73 11.87
CA VAL A 160 -19.22 -3.81 11.36
C VAL A 160 -19.22 -3.18 9.99
N LEU A 161 -18.44 -2.10 9.84
CA LEU A 161 -18.15 -1.50 8.56
C LEU A 161 -16.83 -2.08 8.06
N LYS A 162 -16.89 -2.84 6.97
CA LYS A 162 -15.70 -3.34 6.28
C LYS A 162 -15.33 -2.36 5.18
N ALA A 163 -14.05 -2.10 4.96
CA ALA A 163 -13.62 -1.13 3.96
C ALA A 163 -12.29 -1.52 3.31
N TYR A 164 -12.20 -1.36 2.00
CA TYR A 164 -10.97 -1.53 1.21
C TYR A 164 -10.71 -0.27 0.38
N SER A 165 -9.44 0.07 0.21
CA SER A 165 -8.98 1.07 -0.75
C SER A 165 -7.81 0.55 -1.58
N SER A 166 -7.75 0.94 -2.84
CA SER A 166 -6.67 0.60 -3.76
C SER A 166 -6.54 1.70 -4.81
N GLN A 167 -5.30 2.10 -5.08
CA GLN A 167 -4.98 3.13 -6.05
C GLN A 167 -4.46 2.47 -7.33
N THR A 168 -5.15 2.74 -8.42
CA THR A 168 -4.76 2.35 -9.78
C THR A 168 -4.00 3.52 -10.44
N GLN A 169 -3.54 3.40 -11.68
CA GLN A 169 -2.67 4.40 -12.31
C GLN A 169 -3.25 5.83 -12.30
N ASN A 170 -4.57 5.96 -12.45
CA ASN A 170 -5.21 7.27 -12.63
C ASN A 170 -6.38 7.55 -11.67
N SER A 171 -6.62 6.68 -10.68
CA SER A 171 -7.79 6.80 -9.82
C SER A 171 -7.64 6.03 -8.51
N LEU A 172 -8.43 6.41 -7.51
CA LEU A 172 -8.54 5.70 -6.26
C LEU A 172 -9.91 5.02 -6.16
N GLN A 173 -9.91 3.72 -5.91
CA GLN A 173 -11.10 2.92 -5.66
C GLN A 173 -11.26 2.68 -4.16
N ILE A 174 -12.44 2.94 -3.62
CA ILE A 174 -12.80 2.61 -2.24
C ILE A 174 -14.13 1.90 -2.23
N CYS A 175 -14.23 0.73 -1.58
CA CYS A 175 -15.52 0.12 -1.31
C CYS A 175 -15.72 -0.08 0.18
N VAL A 176 -16.97 0.02 0.63
CA VAL A 176 -17.39 -0.27 2.01
C VAL A 176 -18.59 -1.20 2.04
N HIS A 177 -18.69 -2.02 3.08
CA HIS A 177 -19.82 -2.92 3.28
C HIS A 177 -20.20 -3.01 4.77
N ASN A 178 -21.41 -2.55 5.07
CA ASN A 178 -21.92 -2.42 6.43
C ASN A 178 -22.72 -3.64 6.91
N GLU A 179 -22.05 -4.78 7.05
CA GLU A 179 -22.62 -6.00 7.62
C GLU A 179 -21.55 -6.81 8.38
N ILE A 180 -21.98 -7.62 9.36
CA ILE A 180 -21.04 -8.41 10.18
C ILE A 180 -20.36 -9.52 9.36
N GLY A 181 -21.06 -10.11 8.39
CA GLY A 181 -20.52 -11.20 7.56
C GLY A 181 -20.04 -10.75 6.19
N TYR A 182 -19.90 -11.73 5.31
CA TYR A 182 -19.62 -11.59 3.89
C TYR A 182 -18.24 -10.97 3.60
N HIS A 183 -17.23 -11.31 4.39
CA HIS A 183 -15.86 -10.78 4.22
C HIS A 183 -15.27 -11.22 2.88
N LYS A 184 -15.33 -12.52 2.57
CA LYS A 184 -14.82 -13.06 1.31
C LYS A 184 -15.66 -12.59 0.13
N THR A 185 -16.98 -12.61 0.28
CA THR A 185 -17.91 -12.12 -0.74
C THR A 185 -17.62 -10.66 -1.11
N PHE A 186 -17.47 -9.81 -0.09
CA PHE A 186 -17.12 -8.40 -0.27
C PHE A 186 -15.75 -8.22 -0.93
N PHE A 187 -14.74 -8.95 -0.48
CA PHE A 187 -13.42 -8.91 -1.10
C PHE A 187 -13.46 -9.32 -2.58
N ASN A 188 -14.20 -10.36 -2.95
CA ASN A 188 -14.32 -10.79 -4.35
C ASN A 188 -14.96 -9.71 -5.24
N VAL A 189 -15.97 -8.99 -4.73
CA VAL A 189 -16.57 -7.85 -5.46
C VAL A 189 -15.54 -6.74 -5.63
N PHE A 190 -14.83 -6.40 -4.55
CA PHE A 190 -13.77 -5.39 -4.60
C PHE A 190 -12.64 -5.78 -5.57
N GLU A 191 -12.15 -7.01 -5.51
CA GLU A 191 -11.12 -7.55 -6.41
C GLU A 191 -11.56 -7.46 -7.87
N SER A 192 -12.78 -7.90 -8.18
CA SER A 192 -13.34 -7.78 -9.53
C SER A 192 -13.45 -6.33 -9.98
N PHE A 193 -13.80 -5.42 -9.06
CA PHE A 193 -13.88 -3.99 -9.35
C PHE A 193 -12.51 -3.39 -9.65
N ILE A 194 -11.47 -3.72 -8.88
CA ILE A 194 -10.10 -3.25 -9.14
C ILE A 194 -9.58 -3.77 -10.48
N ASN A 195 -9.79 -5.06 -10.78
CA ASN A 195 -9.33 -5.66 -12.03
C ASN A 195 -9.90 -4.93 -13.28
N ALA A 196 -11.12 -4.40 -13.21
CA ALA A 196 -11.70 -3.63 -14.31
C ALA A 196 -10.90 -2.35 -14.66
N PHE A 197 -10.20 -1.75 -13.69
CA PHE A 197 -9.31 -0.60 -13.92
C PHE A 197 -7.92 -1.07 -14.36
N VAL A 198 -7.37 -2.10 -13.73
CA VAL A 198 -6.04 -2.61 -14.07
C VAL A 198 -6.00 -3.08 -15.54
N GLU A 199 -7.07 -3.71 -16.03
CA GLU A 199 -7.18 -4.17 -17.42
C GLU A 199 -7.27 -3.02 -18.45
N SER A 200 -7.71 -1.82 -18.04
CA SER A 200 -7.80 -0.66 -18.93
C SER A 200 -6.50 0.15 -19.03
N GLU A 201 -5.53 -0.17 -18.18
CA GLU A 201 -4.24 0.52 -18.07
C GLU A 201 -3.18 -0.04 -19.01
N SER A 202 -2.26 0.81 -19.45
CA SER A 202 -1.08 0.40 -20.21
C SER A 202 0.15 0.51 -19.31
N THR A 203 0.80 -0.63 -19.05
CA THR A 203 1.97 -0.67 -18.16
C THR A 203 3.23 -0.29 -18.94
N GLU A 204 3.79 0.88 -18.68
CA GLU A 204 5.06 1.33 -19.29
C GLU A 204 6.29 1.04 -18.40
N SER A 205 6.07 0.52 -17.19
CA SER A 205 7.14 0.22 -16.24
C SER A 205 7.88 -1.07 -16.59
N PHE A 206 9.22 -1.00 -16.65
CA PHE A 206 10.08 -2.17 -16.83
C PHE A 206 10.33 -2.92 -15.52
N PHE A 207 10.19 -2.24 -14.38
CA PHE A 207 10.33 -2.81 -13.05
C PHE A 207 9.29 -2.23 -12.10
N GLU A 208 8.65 -3.10 -11.33
CA GLU A 208 7.67 -2.73 -10.30
C GLU A 208 7.76 -3.68 -9.12
N VAL A 209 7.58 -3.15 -7.92
CA VAL A 209 7.62 -3.92 -6.69
C VAL A 209 6.67 -3.34 -5.66
N VAL A 210 5.99 -4.24 -4.93
CA VAL A 210 5.13 -3.88 -3.81
C VAL A 210 5.67 -4.51 -2.54
N TYR A 211 5.79 -3.69 -1.51
CA TYR A 211 6.19 -4.07 -0.17
C TYR A 211 5.04 -3.95 0.80
N LYS A 212 4.91 -4.92 1.69
CA LYS A 212 4.06 -4.88 2.86
C LYS A 212 4.87 -4.41 4.06
N MET A 213 4.32 -3.46 4.81
CA MET A 213 4.87 -2.95 6.06
C MET A 213 4.10 -3.51 7.26
N THR A 214 4.83 -3.95 8.28
CA THR A 214 4.24 -4.48 9.51
C THR A 214 4.88 -3.89 10.75
N LEU A 215 4.07 -3.62 11.77
CA LEU A 215 4.50 -3.18 13.10
C LEU A 215 3.95 -4.16 14.14
N ASN A 216 4.82 -4.87 14.87
CA ASN A 216 4.41 -5.95 15.78
C ASN A 216 3.47 -6.96 15.09
N ASP A 217 3.85 -7.40 13.89
CA ASP A 217 3.09 -8.28 12.98
C ASP A 217 1.73 -7.74 12.51
N LEU A 218 1.35 -6.51 12.85
CA LEU A 218 0.16 -5.84 12.32
C LEU A 218 0.49 -5.27 10.92
N PRO A 219 -0.25 -5.62 9.85
CA PRO A 219 -0.06 -5.03 8.53
C PRO A 219 -0.50 -3.57 8.50
N ILE A 220 0.44 -2.65 8.64
CA ILE A 220 0.15 -1.21 8.80
C ILE A 220 0.19 -0.43 7.50
N GLY A 221 0.60 -1.01 6.38
CA GLY A 221 0.68 -0.28 5.12
C GLY A 221 1.42 -1.01 4.03
N TYR A 222 1.57 -0.34 2.90
CA TYR A 222 2.37 -0.82 1.77
C TYR A 222 3.27 0.29 1.24
N GLY A 223 4.31 -0.13 0.51
CA GLY A 223 5.08 0.72 -0.39
C GLY A 223 4.99 0.16 -1.81
N LEU A 224 4.87 1.03 -2.81
CA LEU A 224 4.85 0.71 -4.23
C LEU A 224 5.99 1.48 -4.90
N GLU A 225 6.77 0.78 -5.73
CA GLU A 225 7.77 1.40 -6.59
C GLU A 225 7.54 0.96 -8.03
N LYS A 226 7.50 1.92 -8.95
CA LYS A 226 7.38 1.72 -10.40
C LYS A 226 8.50 2.45 -11.10
N HIS A 227 9.21 1.77 -12.00
CA HIS A 227 10.28 2.36 -12.80
C HIS A 227 10.00 2.20 -14.30
N SER A 228 10.07 3.29 -15.04
CA SER A 228 9.89 3.34 -16.50
C SER A 228 11.01 4.15 -17.14
N LEU A 229 11.12 4.07 -18.47
CA LEU A 229 12.03 4.92 -19.25
C LEU A 229 11.29 6.11 -19.83
N ASP A 230 11.93 7.26 -19.82
CA ASP A 230 11.47 8.40 -20.61
C ASP A 230 12.01 8.37 -22.05
N VAL A 231 11.73 9.41 -22.82
CA VAL A 231 12.13 9.52 -24.24
C VAL A 231 13.63 9.67 -24.44
N ASP A 232 14.36 10.15 -23.43
CA ASP A 232 15.81 10.37 -23.45
C ASP A 232 16.57 9.15 -22.89
N GLY A 233 15.83 8.16 -22.37
CA GLY A 233 16.37 6.94 -21.78
C GLY A 233 16.73 7.10 -20.30
N ASP A 234 16.31 8.20 -19.67
CA ASP A 234 16.40 8.37 -18.23
C ASP A 234 15.32 7.53 -17.54
N VAL A 235 15.58 7.15 -16.29
CA VAL A 235 14.68 6.35 -15.48
C VAL A 235 13.77 7.27 -14.67
N TYR A 236 12.47 7.17 -14.94
CA TYR A 236 11.43 7.68 -14.06
C TYR A 236 11.14 6.64 -12.97
N SER A 237 11.27 7.04 -11.71
CA SER A 237 10.78 6.31 -10.54
C SER A 237 9.54 6.99 -9.97
N TYR A 238 8.46 6.23 -9.79
CA TYR A 238 7.28 6.60 -9.01
C TYR A 238 7.26 5.73 -7.74
N ILE A 239 7.30 6.37 -6.58
CA ILE A 239 7.41 5.72 -5.28
C ILE A 239 6.25 6.22 -4.43
N GLU A 240 5.50 5.29 -3.87
CA GLU A 240 4.28 5.54 -3.13
C GLU A 240 4.32 4.76 -1.82
N SER A 241 3.84 5.35 -0.74
CA SER A 241 3.61 4.66 0.52
C SER A 241 2.28 5.09 1.12
N SER A 242 1.56 4.13 1.67
CA SER A 242 0.28 4.36 2.34
C SER A 242 0.22 3.53 3.62
N MET A 243 0.01 4.21 4.75
CA MET A 243 0.12 3.62 6.07
C MET A 243 -1.05 4.03 6.99
N MET A 244 -1.52 3.06 7.77
CA MET A 244 -2.52 3.22 8.81
C MET A 244 -2.03 2.54 10.09
N ILE A 245 -1.78 3.34 11.12
CA ILE A 245 -1.26 2.87 12.41
C ILE A 245 -2.30 3.13 13.49
N PRO A 246 -2.84 2.09 14.15
CA PRO A 246 -3.68 2.29 15.33
C PRO A 246 -2.90 3.02 16.43
N VAL A 247 -3.44 4.17 16.86
CA VAL A 247 -2.88 4.95 17.98
C VAL A 247 -3.57 4.63 19.30
N ASP A 248 -4.81 4.13 19.22
CA ASP A 248 -5.57 3.56 20.32
C ASP A 248 -6.61 2.55 19.77
N ALA A 249 -7.54 2.10 20.61
CA ALA A 249 -8.54 1.10 20.24
C ALA A 249 -9.56 1.60 19.19
N SER A 250 -9.71 2.91 19.02
CA SER A 250 -10.76 3.56 18.23
C SER A 250 -10.23 4.42 17.09
N ASN A 251 -8.97 4.83 17.15
CA ASN A 251 -8.37 5.80 16.24
C ASN A 251 -7.16 5.21 15.52
N VAL A 252 -6.98 5.66 14.28
CA VAL A 252 -5.81 5.37 13.45
C VAL A 252 -5.17 6.69 13.05
N SER A 253 -3.83 6.72 13.05
CA SER A 253 -3.06 7.73 12.33
C SER A 253 -2.87 7.23 10.91
N VAL A 254 -3.04 8.12 9.94
CA VAL A 254 -2.85 7.81 8.52
C VAL A 254 -1.71 8.67 7.95
N THR A 255 -0.87 8.04 7.13
CA THR A 255 0.24 8.69 6.44
C THR A 255 0.26 8.20 5.00
N ASP A 256 0.25 9.14 4.07
CA ASP A 256 0.42 8.86 2.64
C ASP A 256 1.58 9.71 2.10
N SER A 257 2.42 9.13 1.27
CA SER A 257 3.51 9.85 0.62
C SER A 257 3.70 9.40 -0.81
N VAL A 258 4.06 10.34 -1.67
CA VAL A 258 4.47 10.07 -3.04
C VAL A 258 5.78 10.81 -3.29
N GLU A 259 6.69 10.11 -3.93
CA GLU A 259 7.94 10.63 -4.47
C GLU A 259 8.02 10.26 -5.96
N THR A 260 8.40 11.24 -6.76
CA THR A 260 8.73 11.06 -8.18
C THR A 260 10.16 11.51 -8.40
N GLU A 261 10.94 10.69 -9.08
CA GLU A 261 12.37 10.92 -9.24
C GLU A 261 12.79 10.59 -10.67
N TRP A 262 13.57 11.49 -11.28
CA TRP A 262 14.24 11.27 -12.55
C TRP A 262 15.68 10.92 -12.23
N SER A 263 16.20 9.85 -12.83
CA SER A 263 17.58 9.43 -12.65
C SER A 263 18.21 8.95 -13.95
N SER A 264 19.54 9.03 -14.04
CA SER A 264 20.27 8.42 -15.14
C SER A 264 20.18 6.89 -15.09
N PRO A 265 20.40 6.17 -16.21
CA PRO A 265 20.53 4.71 -16.23
C PRO A 265 21.55 4.11 -15.25
N THR A 266 22.53 4.91 -14.81
CA THR A 266 23.54 4.49 -13.83
C THR A 266 23.12 4.74 -12.38
N GLY A 267 21.94 5.31 -12.15
CA GLY A 267 21.37 5.52 -10.83
C GLY A 267 21.72 6.85 -10.17
N SER A 268 22.12 7.88 -10.91
CA SER A 268 22.25 9.22 -10.34
C SER A 268 20.97 10.03 -10.48
N ILE A 269 20.50 10.66 -9.40
CA ILE A 269 19.38 11.60 -9.44
C ILE A 269 19.67 12.74 -10.42
N ILE A 270 18.65 13.10 -11.19
CA ILE A 270 18.57 14.30 -12.04
C ILE A 270 17.70 15.33 -11.32
N ASN A 271 16.52 14.94 -10.84
CA ASN A 271 15.64 15.74 -10.01
C ASN A 271 14.64 14.85 -9.26
N ALA A 272 14.01 15.38 -8.22
CA ALA A 272 12.96 14.69 -7.49
C ALA A 272 11.92 15.67 -6.93
N ASP A 273 10.69 15.21 -6.79
CA ASP A 273 9.58 15.90 -6.14
C ASP A 273 8.90 14.91 -5.17
N GLN A 274 8.54 15.37 -3.97
CA GLN A 274 7.91 14.54 -2.95
C GLN A 274 6.85 15.33 -2.18
N TYR A 275 5.80 14.64 -1.76
CA TYR A 275 4.93 15.13 -0.68
C TYR A 275 4.63 14.05 0.36
N VAL A 276 4.29 14.51 1.56
CA VAL A 276 3.82 13.68 2.67
C VAL A 276 2.56 14.31 3.25
N LEU A 277 1.53 13.49 3.40
CA LEU A 277 0.28 13.78 4.07
C LEU A 277 0.23 13.00 5.38
N GLU A 278 -0.01 13.69 6.49
CA GLU A 278 -0.34 13.06 7.77
C GLU A 278 -1.73 13.51 8.21
N ASN A 279 -2.62 12.55 8.43
CA ASN A 279 -4.01 12.81 8.84
C ASN A 279 -4.73 13.84 7.94
N GLY A 280 -4.47 13.78 6.63
CA GLY A 280 -5.05 14.67 5.62
C GLY A 280 -4.43 16.06 5.55
N GLN A 281 -3.29 16.29 6.20
CA GLN A 281 -2.57 17.57 6.14
C GLN A 281 -1.18 17.38 5.54
N TYR A 282 -0.81 18.26 4.61
CA TYR A 282 0.55 18.29 4.07
C TYR A 282 1.54 18.64 5.17
N THR A 283 2.37 17.67 5.54
CA THR A 283 3.50 17.88 6.46
C THR A 283 4.79 18.16 5.69
N SER A 284 4.88 17.73 4.44
CA SER A 284 6.01 18.01 3.55
C SER A 284 5.55 18.10 2.10
N GLN A 285 6.12 19.04 1.35
CA GLN A 285 6.04 19.17 -0.10
C GLN A 285 7.38 19.75 -0.57
N LEU A 286 8.27 18.94 -1.13
CA LEU A 286 9.65 19.33 -1.40
C LEU A 286 10.05 18.92 -2.82
N ALA A 287 10.93 19.72 -3.42
CA ALA A 287 11.52 19.47 -4.72
C ALA A 287 13.04 19.63 -4.63
N LEU A 288 13.78 18.71 -5.25
CA LEU A 288 15.22 18.71 -5.39
C LEU A 288 15.58 18.93 -6.87
N LYS A 289 16.31 20.01 -7.18
CA LYS A 289 16.70 20.35 -8.55
C LYS A 289 18.15 20.84 -8.62
N PRO A 290 18.88 20.54 -9.71
CA PRO A 290 20.21 21.09 -9.93
C PRO A 290 20.08 22.55 -10.42
N VAL A 291 20.78 23.47 -9.77
CA VAL A 291 20.83 24.89 -10.12
C VAL A 291 22.30 25.34 -10.05
N GLU A 292 22.84 25.79 -11.18
CA GLU A 292 24.22 26.29 -11.29
C GLU A 292 25.28 25.31 -10.75
N GLY A 293 25.07 24.00 -10.97
CA GLY A 293 25.99 22.94 -10.53
C GLY A 293 25.88 22.57 -9.05
N LYS A 294 24.83 23.03 -8.36
CA LYS A 294 24.52 22.68 -6.96
C LYS A 294 23.12 22.12 -6.83
N TRP A 295 22.88 21.33 -5.80
CA TRP A 295 21.53 20.88 -5.46
C TRP A 295 20.77 21.95 -4.71
N LYS A 296 19.57 22.27 -5.19
CA LYS A 296 18.64 23.19 -4.54
C LYS A 296 17.40 22.43 -4.09
N VAL A 297 17.04 22.61 -2.82
CA VAL A 297 15.78 22.11 -2.25
C VAL A 297 14.83 23.27 -2.06
N THR A 298 13.62 23.14 -2.60
CA THR A 298 12.55 24.14 -2.46
C THR A 298 11.24 23.50 -2.05
N GLY A 299 10.42 24.19 -1.28
CA GLY A 299 9.06 23.73 -0.96
C GLY A 299 8.60 24.15 0.43
N GLN A 300 7.80 23.30 1.07
CA GLN A 300 7.29 23.49 2.41
C GLN A 300 7.53 22.26 3.28
N LEU A 301 7.94 22.50 4.52
CA LEU A 301 8.04 21.48 5.57
C LEU A 301 7.34 22.01 6.82
N GLN A 302 6.30 21.31 7.27
CA GLN A 302 5.46 21.68 8.42
C GLN A 302 4.97 23.14 8.33
N GLY A 303 4.53 23.55 7.13
CA GLY A 303 4.07 24.90 6.82
C GLY A 303 5.16 25.97 6.76
N LYS A 304 6.45 25.62 6.90
CA LYS A 304 7.59 26.54 6.75
C LYS A 304 8.21 26.39 5.37
N THR A 305 8.50 27.51 4.71
CA THR A 305 9.20 27.51 3.43
C THR A 305 10.62 26.99 3.59
N ILE A 306 11.00 26.05 2.72
CA ILE A 306 12.37 25.59 2.50
C ILE A 306 12.84 26.19 1.17
N ASP A 307 13.99 26.86 1.19
CA ASP A 307 14.72 27.34 0.02
C ASP A 307 16.21 27.33 0.39
N VAL A 308 16.88 26.20 0.12
CA VAL A 308 18.26 25.97 0.54
C VAL A 308 19.05 25.31 -0.58
N PHE A 309 20.35 25.64 -0.65
CA PHE A 309 21.31 24.85 -1.39
C PHE A 309 21.92 23.80 -0.46
N LEU A 310 22.01 22.56 -0.92
CA LEU A 310 22.73 21.52 -0.19
C LEU A 310 24.23 21.86 -0.20
N ALA A 311 24.92 21.52 0.89
CA ALA A 311 26.38 21.67 0.95
C ALA A 311 27.11 20.66 0.04
N TYR A 312 26.47 19.55 -0.27
CA TYR A 312 26.97 18.53 -1.19
C TYR A 312 26.64 18.91 -2.64
N GLU A 313 27.64 18.85 -3.51
CA GLU A 313 27.55 19.32 -4.91
C GLU A 313 27.68 18.18 -5.93
N ASP A 314 28.05 16.96 -5.49
CA ASP A 314 28.25 15.81 -6.37
C ASP A 314 26.93 15.02 -6.51
N TRP A 315 26.94 13.96 -7.33
CA TRP A 315 25.74 13.20 -7.67
C TRP A 315 25.12 12.49 -6.46
N LEU A 316 23.79 12.40 -6.44
CA LEU A 316 23.02 11.73 -5.40
C LEU A 316 22.50 10.38 -5.91
N LEU A 317 22.53 9.36 -5.05
CA LEU A 317 22.01 8.04 -5.33
C LEU A 317 20.49 8.08 -5.40
N SER A 318 19.97 7.58 -6.51
CA SER A 318 18.53 7.44 -6.76
C SER A 318 17.93 6.18 -6.12
N ALA A 319 16.61 6.12 -6.03
CA ALA A 319 15.89 4.89 -5.67
C ALA A 319 16.24 3.73 -6.61
N PHE A 320 16.24 3.96 -7.92
CA PHE A 320 16.70 2.96 -8.90
C PHE A 320 18.18 2.58 -8.68
N GLY A 321 19.02 3.59 -8.42
CA GLY A 321 20.43 3.42 -8.12
C GLY A 321 20.71 2.56 -6.88
N ALA A 322 19.82 2.56 -5.88
CA ALA A 322 19.96 1.71 -4.69
C ALA A 322 19.89 0.21 -5.03
N TYR A 323 19.07 -0.18 -6.01
CA TYR A 323 19.04 -1.55 -6.54
C TYR A 323 20.36 -1.89 -7.23
N LEU A 324 20.86 -1.00 -8.10
CA LEU A 324 22.13 -1.19 -8.81
C LEU A 324 23.31 -1.30 -7.83
N ALA A 325 23.33 -0.45 -6.81
CA ALA A 325 24.35 -0.46 -5.76
C ALA A 325 24.32 -1.76 -4.95
N SER A 326 23.13 -2.23 -4.56
CA SER A 326 22.97 -3.50 -3.84
C SER A 326 23.42 -4.69 -4.70
N ALA A 327 23.02 -4.73 -5.98
CA ALA A 327 23.46 -5.73 -6.92
C ALA A 327 24.99 -5.71 -7.11
N HIS A 328 25.57 -4.53 -7.30
CA HIS A 328 27.02 -4.37 -7.46
C HIS A 328 27.78 -4.87 -6.24
N LEU A 329 27.35 -4.50 -5.03
CA LEU A 329 27.99 -4.95 -3.79
C LEU A 329 27.94 -6.47 -3.66
N LEU A 330 26.78 -7.09 -3.85
CA LEU A 330 26.60 -8.53 -3.75
C LEU A 330 27.47 -9.31 -4.75
N ASN A 331 27.71 -8.76 -5.93
CA ASN A 331 28.53 -9.36 -6.99
C ASN A 331 30.01 -8.95 -6.97
N SER A 332 30.46 -8.21 -5.93
CA SER A 332 31.85 -7.75 -5.80
C SER A 332 32.56 -8.39 -4.59
N GLU A 333 33.88 -8.22 -4.48
CA GLU A 333 34.64 -8.56 -3.26
C GLU A 333 34.62 -7.42 -2.21
N ALA A 334 33.98 -6.29 -2.51
CA ALA A 334 33.93 -5.16 -1.59
C ALA A 334 33.07 -5.52 -0.36
N PRO A 335 33.50 -5.11 0.85
CA PRO A 335 32.70 -5.30 2.06
C PRO A 335 31.56 -4.28 2.17
N SER A 336 31.72 -3.10 1.56
CA SER A 336 30.72 -2.03 1.57
C SER A 336 30.88 -1.09 0.38
N LEU A 337 29.83 -0.31 0.12
CA LEU A 337 29.80 0.84 -0.78
C LEU A 337 29.28 2.06 -0.02
N ASP A 338 29.80 3.24 -0.36
CA ASP A 338 29.44 4.51 0.23
C ASP A 338 28.90 5.46 -0.85
N TYR A 339 27.78 6.11 -0.55
CA TYR A 339 27.06 7.03 -1.42
C TYR A 339 26.55 8.22 -0.61
N ASN A 340 25.93 9.19 -1.29
CA ASN A 340 25.06 10.18 -0.66
C ASN A 340 23.69 10.09 -1.31
N ALA A 341 22.63 10.17 -0.51
CA ALA A 341 21.25 10.17 -0.99
C ALA A 341 20.50 11.38 -0.40
N TRP A 342 19.47 11.85 -1.09
CA TRP A 342 18.54 12.83 -0.54
C TRP A 342 17.33 12.08 0.02
N VAL A 343 17.16 12.12 1.33
CA VAL A 343 16.08 11.39 2.02
C VAL A 343 15.41 12.32 3.01
N THR A 344 14.21 12.74 2.64
CA THR A 344 13.53 13.87 3.29
C THR A 344 13.01 13.53 4.67
N GLU A 345 12.74 12.25 4.96
CA GLU A 345 12.25 11.78 6.26
C GLU A 345 13.31 11.90 7.35
N ALA A 346 14.59 11.90 6.96
CA ALA A 346 15.71 12.02 7.89
C ALA A 346 16.23 13.46 7.97
N ASP A 347 16.59 14.07 6.85
CA ASP A 347 16.95 15.49 6.76
C ASP A 347 16.77 16.01 5.32
N PRO A 348 15.72 16.79 5.04
CA PRO A 348 15.48 17.30 3.69
C PRO A 348 16.45 18.39 3.26
N THR A 349 17.26 18.93 4.19
CA THR A 349 18.18 20.04 3.95
C THR A 349 19.63 19.61 3.76
N ALA A 350 19.89 18.30 3.76
CA ALA A 350 21.20 17.72 3.60
C ALA A 350 21.20 16.55 2.61
N ALA A 351 22.33 16.33 1.96
CA ALA A 351 22.64 15.03 1.37
C ALA A 351 23.14 14.12 2.51
N LEU A 352 22.50 12.96 2.68
CA LEU A 352 22.82 12.04 3.76
C LEU A 352 23.82 10.99 3.28
N PRO A 353 24.92 10.78 4.01
CA PRO A 353 25.80 9.66 3.76
C PRO A 353 25.02 8.35 3.89
N LEU A 354 25.06 7.54 2.85
CA LEU A 354 24.44 6.24 2.76
C LEU A 354 25.54 5.19 2.60
N LYS A 355 25.56 4.21 3.51
CA LYS A 355 26.50 3.09 3.45
C LYS A 355 25.74 1.78 3.32
N ILE A 356 26.06 1.01 2.28
CA ILE A 356 25.55 -0.35 2.09
C ILE A 356 26.70 -1.30 2.40
N SER A 357 26.53 -2.22 3.34
CA SER A 357 27.55 -3.19 3.75
C SER A 357 27.04 -4.61 3.68
N LYS A 358 27.91 -5.56 3.35
CA LYS A 358 27.60 -6.99 3.52
C LYS A 358 27.55 -7.30 5.02
N THR A 359 26.58 -8.10 5.41
CA THR A 359 26.48 -8.64 6.77
C THR A 359 27.36 -9.88 6.92
N LEU A 360 27.43 -10.41 8.14
CA LEU A 360 28.17 -11.65 8.41
C LEU A 360 27.43 -12.85 7.78
N PRO A 361 28.15 -13.89 7.30
CA PRO A 361 27.53 -15.05 6.65
C PRO A 361 26.46 -15.77 7.48
N ASP A 362 26.55 -15.70 8.80
CA ASP A 362 25.65 -16.39 9.72
C ASP A 362 24.40 -15.57 10.12
N THR A 363 24.22 -14.37 9.54
CA THR A 363 23.01 -13.56 9.78
C THR A 363 21.93 -13.87 8.74
N PRO A 364 20.63 -13.78 9.10
CA PRO A 364 19.54 -14.01 8.15
C PRO A 364 19.46 -12.94 7.05
N ASN A 365 20.04 -11.76 7.29
CA ASN A 365 20.15 -10.66 6.33
C ASN A 365 21.48 -10.77 5.58
N ASN A 366 21.55 -10.30 4.33
CA ASN A 366 22.80 -10.31 3.55
C ASN A 366 23.38 -8.90 3.34
N LEU A 367 22.58 -7.84 3.59
CA LEU A 367 23.00 -6.45 3.50
C LEU A 367 22.51 -5.65 4.72
N LEU A 368 23.26 -4.59 5.03
CA LEU A 368 22.94 -3.55 6.01
C LEU A 368 23.06 -2.20 5.30
N MET A 369 21.99 -1.42 5.32
CA MET A 369 21.98 -0.02 4.88
C MET A 369 21.98 0.89 6.10
N GLN A 370 22.89 1.86 6.12
CA GLN A 370 22.99 2.88 7.16
C GLN A 370 22.87 4.26 6.52
N MET A 371 21.93 5.06 7.00
CA MET A 371 21.66 6.39 6.46
C MET A 371 21.23 7.33 7.57
N GLY A 372 22.15 8.19 8.01
CA GLY A 372 21.94 9.04 9.17
C GLY A 372 21.48 8.23 10.41
N PRO A 373 20.29 8.51 10.97
CA PRO A 373 19.75 7.76 12.11
C PRO A 373 19.06 6.44 11.73
N ILE A 374 18.86 6.17 10.44
CA ILE A 374 18.12 5.02 9.93
C ILE A 374 19.10 3.86 9.67
N ASN A 375 18.78 2.69 10.22
CA ASN A 375 19.44 1.44 9.87
C ASN A 375 18.41 0.45 9.34
N VAL A 376 18.76 -0.20 8.24
CA VAL A 376 17.93 -1.24 7.61
C VAL A 376 18.78 -2.49 7.46
N ASP A 377 18.50 -3.52 8.25
CA ASP A 377 19.01 -4.86 8.00
C ASP A 377 18.08 -5.54 7.00
N TYR A 378 18.61 -6.06 5.89
CA TYR A 378 17.76 -6.62 4.83
C TYR A 378 18.38 -7.78 4.05
N VAL A 379 17.49 -8.56 3.45
CA VAL A 379 17.78 -9.55 2.42
C VAL A 379 17.53 -8.90 1.08
N SER A 380 18.53 -8.99 0.20
CA SER A 380 18.45 -8.57 -1.18
C SER A 380 18.80 -9.74 -2.10
N SER A 381 18.06 -9.88 -3.20
CA SER A 381 18.39 -10.86 -4.25
C SER A 381 19.74 -10.52 -4.92
N ALA A 382 20.31 -11.47 -5.68
CA ALA A 382 21.52 -11.21 -6.48
C ALA A 382 21.37 -10.05 -7.50
N LEU A 383 20.13 -9.66 -7.79
CA LEU A 383 19.77 -8.54 -8.66
C LEU A 383 19.62 -7.21 -7.90
N GLY A 384 19.90 -7.19 -6.60
CA GLY A 384 19.76 -5.99 -5.78
C GLY A 384 18.34 -5.74 -5.25
N VAL A 385 17.33 -6.48 -5.72
CA VAL A 385 15.93 -6.32 -5.25
C VAL A 385 15.81 -6.66 -3.78
N PHE A 386 15.25 -5.73 -2.99
CA PHE A 386 14.91 -5.94 -1.59
C PHE A 386 13.82 -7.02 -1.46
N ASP A 387 14.05 -8.03 -0.62
CA ASP A 387 13.09 -9.11 -0.38
C ASP A 387 12.37 -8.91 0.96
N GLN A 388 13.13 -8.65 2.02
CA GLN A 388 12.61 -8.39 3.35
C GLN A 388 13.64 -7.67 4.20
N GLY A 389 13.20 -6.94 5.20
CA GLY A 389 14.10 -6.27 6.13
C GLY A 389 13.37 -5.56 7.24
N THR A 390 14.14 -4.87 8.07
CA THR A 390 13.63 -4.18 9.25
C THR A 390 14.17 -2.78 9.30
N ILE A 391 13.28 -1.79 9.28
CA ILE A 391 13.62 -0.40 9.62
C ILE A 391 13.56 -0.23 11.13
N ARG A 392 14.65 0.29 11.71
CA ARG A 392 14.74 0.61 13.14
C ARG A 392 14.86 2.12 13.32
N GLN A 393 13.89 2.73 14.01
CA GLN A 393 13.93 4.14 14.40
C GLN A 393 13.56 4.29 15.86
N GLY A 394 14.57 4.43 16.72
CA GLY A 394 14.36 4.45 18.18
C GLY A 394 13.71 3.14 18.67
N PRO A 395 12.58 3.20 19.42
CA PRO A 395 11.87 2.01 19.89
C PRO A 395 10.96 1.37 18.82
N VAL A 396 10.74 2.04 17.68
CA VAL A 396 9.85 1.57 16.62
C VAL A 396 10.60 0.64 15.68
N GLN A 397 10.01 -0.52 15.42
CA GLN A 397 10.52 -1.50 14.47
C GLN A 397 9.45 -1.80 13.42
N ILE A 398 9.71 -1.43 12.17
CA ILE A 398 8.83 -1.74 11.04
C ILE A 398 9.50 -2.84 10.22
N ASN A 399 8.84 -3.98 10.07
CA ASN A 399 9.30 -5.02 9.16
C ASN A 399 8.67 -4.80 7.79
N ILE A 400 9.49 -4.88 6.76
CA ILE A 400 9.12 -4.70 5.36
C ILE A 400 9.35 -6.03 4.65
N SER A 401 8.41 -6.44 3.82
CA SER A 401 8.51 -7.68 3.04
C SER A 401 7.89 -7.48 1.67
N LYS A 402 8.57 -7.93 0.63
CA LYS A 402 8.08 -7.92 -0.74
C LYS A 402 6.90 -8.87 -0.89
N ILE A 403 5.81 -8.38 -1.47
CA ILE A 403 4.58 -9.15 -1.72
C ILE A 403 4.24 -9.26 -3.21
N TYR A 404 4.83 -8.42 -4.05
CA TYR A 404 4.70 -8.48 -5.51
C TYR A 404 5.98 -7.98 -6.20
N GLN A 405 6.27 -8.52 -7.37
CA GLN A 405 7.33 -8.03 -8.25
C GLN A 405 6.97 -8.29 -9.72
N ARG A 406 7.21 -7.30 -10.58
CA ARG A 406 7.23 -7.44 -12.04
C ARG A 406 8.56 -6.91 -12.58
N GLY A 407 9.16 -7.66 -13.51
CA GLY A 407 10.42 -7.27 -14.15
C GLY A 407 11.64 -7.35 -13.23
N GLU A 408 12.72 -6.71 -13.67
CA GLU A 408 14.00 -6.64 -12.96
C GLU A 408 14.55 -5.21 -13.02
N PRO A 409 15.30 -4.74 -12.00
CA PRO A 409 15.92 -3.42 -12.01
C PRO A 409 17.17 -3.40 -12.93
N LYS A 410 16.96 -3.61 -14.23
CA LYS A 410 18.00 -3.61 -15.27
C LYS A 410 17.46 -2.97 -16.55
N LEU A 411 18.34 -2.29 -17.26
CA LEU A 411 18.10 -1.66 -18.56
C LEU A 411 18.83 -2.41 -19.68
#